data_AF-A0ABD2N8P1-F1
#
_entry.id   AF-A0ABD2N8P1-F1
#
_cell.length_a   1.000
_cell.length_b   1.000
_cell.length_c   1.000
_cell.angle_alpha   90.00
_cell.angle_beta   90.00
_cell.angle_gamma   90.00
#
_symmetry.space_group_name_H-M   'P 1'
#
loop_
_entity.id
_entity.type
_entity.pdbx_description
1 polymer ?
#
loop_
_entity_poly.entity_id
_entity_poly.type
_entity_poly.pdbx_seq_one_letter_code
_entity_poly.pdbx_strand_id
1 'polypeptide(L)'
;FDCNRLTKDELTYELVIRGFEDVGTVEIMRSCPRNVIKLECSGQSLTYPSYSLNCDDEFNIIENKIKEVIGLIDQFNDDIKSSLYRKIISKIAHIVERVDRAHPTEDTKLEERSQLSSKALTLLPKLKTCVRTLHNQELSILDASLLNIRVDSDDDLSFDGSDEENEGAVGNSTPKPAGVTK
;
A
#
# COMPACT_ATOMS: atom_id res chain seq x y z
N PHE A 1 3.15 -6.14 -8.13
CA PHE A 1 1.85 -6.32 -7.42
C PHE A 1 1.77 -7.74 -6.79
N ASP A 2 0.71 -8.10 -6.04
CA ASP A 2 0.46 -9.47 -5.55
C ASP A 2 -0.60 -10.18 -6.41
N CYS A 3 -0.20 -11.20 -7.18
CA CYS A 3 -1.10 -11.95 -8.07
C CYS A 3 -2.26 -12.64 -7.33
N ASN A 4 -2.15 -12.94 -6.03
CA ASN A 4 -3.27 -13.54 -5.28
C ASN A 4 -4.47 -12.60 -5.15
N ARG A 5 -4.24 -11.29 -5.29
CA ARG A 5 -5.23 -10.22 -5.02
C ARG A 5 -5.82 -9.64 -6.31
N LEU A 6 -5.31 -10.08 -7.46
CA LEU A 6 -5.83 -9.75 -8.77
C LEU A 6 -7.06 -10.59 -9.11
N THR A 7 -7.91 -10.00 -9.94
CA THR A 7 -9.11 -10.60 -10.55
C THR A 7 -8.75 -11.42 -11.80
N LYS A 8 -9.66 -12.27 -12.30
CA LYS A 8 -9.33 -13.23 -13.40
C LYS A 8 -8.88 -12.50 -14.67
N ASP A 9 -9.55 -11.40 -15.01
CA ASP A 9 -9.23 -10.51 -16.13
C ASP A 9 -7.83 -9.89 -15.99
N GLU A 10 -7.47 -9.41 -14.80
CA GLU A 10 -6.13 -8.86 -14.51
C GLU A 10 -5.05 -9.94 -14.62
N LEU A 11 -5.31 -11.16 -14.13
CA LEU A 11 -4.39 -12.29 -14.31
C LEU A 11 -4.28 -12.73 -15.78
N THR A 12 -5.38 -12.70 -16.54
CA THR A 12 -5.38 -13.02 -17.97
C THR A 12 -4.53 -12.02 -18.74
N TYR A 13 -4.68 -10.73 -18.45
CA TYR A 13 -3.86 -9.67 -19.03
C TYR A 13 -2.36 -9.89 -18.76
N GLU A 14 -1.96 -10.10 -17.51
CA GLU A 14 -0.54 -10.30 -17.13
C GLU A 14 0.11 -11.57 -17.73
N LEU A 15 -0.71 -12.56 -18.12
CA LEU A 15 -0.28 -13.76 -18.84
C LEU A 15 -0.13 -13.50 -20.34
N VAL A 16 -1.14 -12.89 -20.96
CA VAL A 16 -1.17 -12.60 -22.40
C VAL A 16 -0.02 -11.70 -22.82
N ILE A 17 0.26 -10.62 -22.06
CA ILE A 17 1.40 -9.72 -22.35
C ILE A 17 2.77 -10.42 -22.22
N ARG A 18 2.83 -11.59 -21.56
CA ARG A 18 4.03 -12.41 -21.42
C ARG A 18 4.07 -13.61 -22.37
N GLY A 19 3.09 -13.74 -23.27
CA GLY A 19 3.01 -14.83 -24.25
C GLY A 19 2.44 -16.14 -23.71
N PHE A 20 1.72 -16.11 -22.59
CA PHE A 20 1.00 -17.28 -22.06
C PHE A 20 -0.47 -17.21 -22.45
N GLU A 21 -0.87 -18.04 -23.41
CA GLU A 21 -2.27 -18.24 -23.79
C GLU A 21 -2.87 -19.46 -23.06
N ASP A 22 -4.19 -19.45 -22.90
CA ASP A 22 -5.05 -20.55 -22.38
C ASP A 22 -4.58 -21.24 -21.08
N VAL A 23 -4.18 -20.44 -20.08
CA VAL A 23 -3.70 -20.94 -18.78
C VAL A 23 -4.87 -21.40 -17.90
N GLY A 24 -5.06 -22.72 -17.84
CA GLY A 24 -6.22 -23.42 -17.26
C GLY A 24 -6.84 -22.88 -15.95
N THR A 25 -6.40 -23.35 -14.78
CA THR A 25 -7.06 -23.01 -13.50
C THR A 25 -6.55 -21.68 -12.93
N VAL A 26 -7.41 -20.96 -12.20
CA VAL A 26 -7.06 -19.67 -11.55
C VAL A 26 -5.84 -19.77 -10.63
N GLU A 27 -5.57 -20.94 -10.06
CA GLU A 27 -4.36 -21.19 -9.27
C GLU A 27 -3.09 -21.18 -10.13
N ILE A 28 -3.12 -21.84 -11.29
CA ILE A 28 -2.03 -21.79 -12.28
C ILE A 28 -1.87 -20.36 -12.80
N MET A 29 -2.99 -19.66 -13.10
CA MET A 29 -2.98 -18.25 -13.50
C MET A 29 -2.36 -17.31 -12.47
N ARG A 30 -2.34 -17.67 -11.17
CA ARG A 30 -1.65 -16.91 -10.11
C ARG A 30 -0.19 -17.32 -9.94
N SER A 31 0.12 -18.61 -10.11
CA SER A 31 1.45 -19.17 -9.93
C SER A 31 2.39 -18.78 -11.08
N CYS A 32 1.90 -18.84 -12.32
CA CYS A 32 2.69 -18.57 -13.52
C CYS A 32 3.27 -17.13 -13.55
N PRO A 33 2.48 -16.04 -13.50
CA PRO A 33 3.04 -14.68 -13.54
C PRO A 33 3.90 -14.39 -12.31
N ARG A 34 3.57 -14.95 -11.12
CA ARG A 34 4.41 -14.82 -9.92
C ARG A 34 5.79 -15.41 -10.13
N ASN A 35 5.90 -16.57 -10.77
CA ASN A 35 7.18 -17.20 -11.03
C ASN A 35 7.95 -16.40 -12.08
N VAL A 36 7.28 -15.91 -13.12
CA VAL A 36 7.91 -15.07 -14.14
C VAL A 36 8.45 -13.75 -13.54
N ILE A 37 7.66 -13.04 -12.73
CA ILE A 37 8.09 -11.82 -12.03
C ILE A 37 9.31 -12.09 -11.12
N LYS A 38 9.39 -13.26 -10.48
CA LYS A 38 10.59 -13.64 -9.70
C LYS A 38 11.83 -13.82 -10.58
N LEU A 39 11.68 -14.35 -11.80
CA LEU A 39 12.79 -14.49 -12.75
C LEU A 39 13.23 -13.12 -13.28
N GLU A 40 12.27 -12.24 -13.63
CA GLU A 40 12.51 -10.83 -13.98
C GLU A 40 13.33 -10.13 -12.87
N CYS A 41 12.89 -10.20 -11.61
CA CYS A 41 13.59 -9.61 -10.47
C CYS A 41 14.96 -10.25 -10.17
N SER A 42 15.21 -11.48 -10.63
CA SER A 42 16.51 -12.16 -10.50
C SER A 42 17.53 -11.74 -11.58
N GLY A 43 17.15 -10.83 -12.49
CA GLY A 43 17.99 -10.38 -13.59
C GLY A 43 18.01 -11.32 -14.79
N GLN A 44 17.14 -12.34 -14.83
CA GLN A 44 16.98 -13.17 -16.02
C GLN A 44 16.14 -12.42 -17.06
N SER A 45 16.78 -12.10 -18.20
CA SER A 45 16.09 -11.48 -19.33
C SER A 45 15.20 -12.52 -20.03
N LEU A 46 13.90 -12.28 -20.00
CA LEU A 46 12.90 -13.03 -20.77
C LEU A 46 12.47 -12.16 -21.95
N THR A 47 12.50 -12.73 -23.16
CA THR A 47 12.01 -12.06 -24.36
C THR A 47 10.52 -12.29 -24.48
N TYR A 48 9.73 -11.23 -24.31
CA TYR A 48 8.27 -11.29 -24.47
C TYR A 48 7.85 -11.01 -25.91
N PRO A 49 6.71 -11.58 -26.37
CA PRO A 49 6.16 -11.22 -27.67
C PRO A 49 5.76 -9.74 -27.69
N SER A 50 5.84 -9.11 -28.87
CA SER A 50 5.32 -7.77 -29.06
C SER A 50 3.80 -7.81 -29.07
N TYR A 51 3.18 -7.47 -27.93
CA TYR A 51 1.74 -7.40 -27.80
C TYR A 51 1.25 -6.00 -28.21
N SER A 52 0.58 -5.90 -29.35
CA SER A 52 0.07 -4.61 -29.87
C SER A 52 -1.19 -4.19 -29.10
N LEU A 53 -0.98 -3.51 -27.97
CA LEU A 53 -2.02 -2.90 -27.17
C LEU A 53 -2.70 -1.78 -27.97
N ASN A 54 -4.00 -1.90 -28.25
CA ASN A 54 -4.80 -0.74 -28.67
C ASN A 54 -4.89 0.23 -27.48
N CYS A 55 -4.27 1.40 -27.61
CA CYS A 55 -4.21 2.38 -26.52
C CYS A 55 -5.61 2.83 -26.07
N ASP A 56 -6.58 2.90 -26.98
CA ASP A 56 -7.93 3.39 -26.66
C ASP A 56 -8.70 2.37 -25.80
N ASP A 57 -8.59 1.07 -26.13
CA ASP A 57 -9.18 -0.01 -25.33
C ASP A 57 -8.49 -0.11 -23.97
N GLU A 58 -7.17 0.02 -23.92
CA GLU A 58 -6.40 -0.01 -22.68
C GLU A 58 -6.72 1.16 -21.75
N PHE A 59 -6.83 2.39 -22.27
CA PHE A 59 -7.19 3.56 -21.48
C PHE A 59 -8.60 3.42 -20.88
N ASN A 60 -9.56 2.92 -21.66
CA ASN A 60 -10.90 2.59 -21.17
C ASN A 60 -10.87 1.53 -20.03
N ILE A 61 -10.06 0.46 -20.18
CA ILE A 61 -9.93 -0.56 -19.13
C ILE A 61 -9.24 0.01 -17.88
N ILE A 62 -8.18 0.80 -18.03
CA ILE A 62 -7.47 1.49 -16.95
C ILE A 62 -8.43 2.42 -16.19
N GLU A 63 -9.22 3.22 -16.89
CA GLU A 63 -10.17 4.15 -16.26
C GLU A 63 -11.26 3.41 -15.46
N ASN A 64 -11.78 2.31 -16.02
CA ASN A 64 -12.73 1.43 -15.33
C ASN A 64 -12.11 0.77 -14.08
N LYS A 65 -10.84 0.39 -14.13
CA LYS A 65 -10.11 -0.14 -12.96
C LYS A 65 -9.81 0.93 -11.91
N ILE A 66 -9.55 2.17 -12.32
CA ILE A 66 -9.45 3.31 -11.39
C ILE A 66 -10.80 3.52 -10.67
N LYS A 67 -11.93 3.47 -11.40
CA LYS A 67 -13.29 3.56 -10.81
C LYS A 67 -13.56 2.41 -9.83
N GLU A 68 -13.20 1.16 -10.18
CA GLU A 68 -13.28 -0.01 -9.28
C GLU A 68 -12.52 0.22 -7.97
N VAL A 69 -11.27 0.71 -8.07
CA VAL A 69 -10.41 0.95 -6.90
C VAL A 69 -10.89 2.13 -6.05
N ILE A 70 -11.44 3.20 -6.65
CA ILE A 70 -12.07 4.29 -5.90
C ILE A 70 -13.22 3.75 -5.05
N GLY A 71 -14.12 2.95 -5.63
CA GLY A 71 -15.21 2.33 -4.86
C GLY A 71 -14.74 1.43 -3.71
N LEU A 72 -13.60 0.75 -3.86
CA LEU A 72 -12.98 -0.02 -2.77
C LEU A 72 -12.36 0.87 -1.68
N ILE A 73 -11.85 2.06 -2.03
CA ILE A 73 -11.32 3.04 -1.07
C ILE A 73 -12.45 3.73 -0.31
N ASP A 74 -13.55 4.07 -0.99
CA ASP A 74 -14.71 4.71 -0.36
C ASP A 74 -15.45 3.75 0.61
N GLN A 75 -15.35 2.44 0.38
CA GLN A 75 -15.86 1.39 1.27
C GLN A 75 -14.82 0.92 2.31
N PHE A 76 -13.63 1.53 2.36
CA PHE A 76 -12.55 1.08 3.24
C PHE A 76 -12.74 1.56 4.68
N ASN A 77 -13.02 0.62 5.59
CA ASN A 77 -13.29 0.87 7.01
C ASN A 77 -12.53 -0.13 7.91
N ASP A 78 -11.24 -0.34 7.64
CA ASP A 78 -10.40 -1.40 8.23
C ASP A 78 -8.94 -0.89 8.42
N ASP A 79 -8.03 -1.70 8.95
CA ASP A 79 -6.64 -1.32 9.24
C ASP A 79 -5.67 -1.58 8.05
N ILE A 80 -4.40 -1.16 8.20
CA ILE A 80 -3.34 -1.40 7.20
C ILE A 80 -2.95 -2.88 7.03
N LYS A 81 -3.27 -3.73 8.01
CA LYS A 81 -2.96 -5.17 7.97
C LYS A 81 -4.04 -5.95 7.23
N SER A 82 -5.25 -5.40 7.13
CA SER A 82 -6.42 -5.97 6.48
C SER A 82 -6.15 -6.54 5.08
N SER A 83 -6.93 -7.55 4.71
CA SER A 83 -6.83 -8.13 3.37
C SER A 83 -7.31 -7.15 2.29
N LEU A 84 -8.26 -6.26 2.64
CA LEU A 84 -8.78 -5.23 1.77
C LEU A 84 -7.72 -4.16 1.45
N TYR A 85 -7.01 -3.63 2.46
CA TYR A 85 -5.92 -2.66 2.25
C TYR A 85 -4.87 -3.23 1.27
N ARG A 86 -4.40 -4.45 1.53
CA ARG A 86 -3.42 -5.12 0.65
C ARG A 86 -3.97 -5.38 -0.76
N LYS A 87 -5.28 -5.64 -0.91
CA LYS A 87 -5.94 -5.80 -2.22
C LYS A 87 -5.97 -4.49 -2.98
N ILE A 88 -6.35 -3.39 -2.33
CA ILE A 88 -6.36 -2.04 -2.92
C ILE A 88 -4.95 -1.65 -3.38
N ILE A 89 -3.93 -1.78 -2.52
CA ILE A 89 -2.53 -1.53 -2.88
C ILE A 89 -2.08 -2.37 -4.08
N SER A 90 -2.45 -3.65 -4.13
CA SER A 90 -2.08 -4.54 -5.24
C SER A 90 -2.74 -4.15 -6.56
N LYS A 91 -4.01 -3.72 -6.53
CA LYS A 91 -4.71 -3.20 -7.71
C LYS A 91 -4.14 -1.85 -8.17
N ILE A 92 -3.82 -0.93 -7.27
CA ILE A 92 -3.15 0.34 -7.63
C ILE A 92 -1.82 0.07 -8.31
N ALA A 93 -0.98 -0.81 -7.76
CA ALA A 93 0.30 -1.16 -8.35
C ALA A 93 0.15 -1.78 -9.76
N HIS A 94 -0.83 -2.67 -9.94
CA HIS A 94 -1.14 -3.27 -11.25
C HIS A 94 -1.67 -2.23 -12.26
N ILE A 95 -2.50 -1.26 -11.83
CA ILE A 95 -2.95 -0.15 -12.70
C ILE A 95 -1.76 0.71 -13.14
N VAL A 96 -0.87 1.08 -12.22
CA VAL A 96 0.32 1.90 -12.56
C VAL A 96 1.22 1.16 -13.56
N GLU A 97 1.47 -0.13 -13.35
CA GLU A 97 2.28 -0.96 -14.27
C GLU A 97 1.61 -1.12 -15.65
N ARG A 98 0.27 -1.20 -15.70
CA ARG A 98 -0.50 -1.21 -16.94
C ARG A 98 -0.44 0.12 -17.70
N VAL A 99 -0.49 1.25 -16.99
CA VAL A 99 -0.31 2.60 -17.58
C VAL A 99 1.11 2.79 -18.13
N ASP A 100 2.13 2.31 -17.41
CA ASP A 100 3.54 2.39 -17.83
C ASP A 100 3.80 1.58 -19.11
N ARG A 101 3.18 0.39 -19.23
CA ARG A 101 3.24 -0.42 -20.45
C ARG A 101 2.46 0.16 -21.64
N ALA A 102 1.58 1.14 -21.44
CA ALA A 102 0.95 1.85 -22.56
C ALA A 102 1.97 2.79 -23.22
N HIS A 103 2.31 2.50 -24.47
CA HIS A 103 3.28 3.25 -25.28
C HIS A 103 2.59 3.94 -26.47
N PRO A 104 1.74 4.96 -26.24
CA PRO A 104 1.13 5.72 -27.31
C PRO A 104 2.18 6.51 -28.09
N THR A 105 2.01 6.59 -29.41
CA THR A 105 2.85 7.37 -30.33
C THR A 105 2.28 8.74 -30.66
N GLU A 106 1.04 9.03 -30.24
CA GLU A 106 0.32 10.28 -30.50
C GLU A 106 0.37 11.19 -29.27
N ASP A 107 0.63 12.49 -29.46
CA ASP A 107 0.77 13.46 -28.37
C ASP A 107 -0.47 13.57 -27.48
N THR A 108 -1.66 13.49 -28.09
CA THR A 108 -2.96 13.46 -27.38
C THR A 108 -3.05 12.27 -26.42
N LYS A 109 -2.64 11.09 -26.88
CA LYS A 109 -2.65 9.84 -26.10
C LYS A 109 -1.52 9.80 -25.06
N LEU A 110 -0.39 10.49 -25.31
CA LEU A 110 0.66 10.72 -24.31
C LEU A 110 0.17 11.60 -23.15
N GLU A 111 -0.63 12.64 -23.44
CA GLU A 111 -1.29 13.44 -22.41
C GLU A 111 -2.29 12.58 -21.60
N GLU A 112 -3.16 11.84 -22.28
CA GLU A 112 -4.15 10.97 -21.62
C GLU A 112 -3.49 9.93 -20.70
N ARG A 113 -2.42 9.25 -21.16
CA ARG A 113 -1.61 8.35 -20.33
C ARG A 113 -1.07 9.06 -19.08
N SER A 114 -0.60 10.30 -19.23
CA SER A 114 -0.06 11.10 -18.12
C SER A 114 -1.15 11.48 -17.12
N GLN A 115 -2.37 11.78 -17.58
CA GLN A 115 -3.54 11.99 -16.74
C GLN A 115 -3.96 10.70 -16.02
N LEU A 116 -3.97 9.54 -16.69
CA LEU A 116 -4.29 8.24 -16.09
C LEU A 116 -3.26 7.82 -15.03
N SER A 117 -1.96 8.02 -15.31
CA SER A 117 -0.88 7.79 -14.35
C SER A 117 -1.06 8.65 -13.10
N SER A 118 -1.32 9.95 -13.29
CA SER A 118 -1.59 10.89 -12.20
C SER A 118 -2.81 10.45 -11.38
N LYS A 119 -3.93 10.10 -12.03
CA LYS A 119 -5.14 9.58 -11.38
C LYS A 119 -4.81 8.35 -10.53
N ALA A 120 -4.13 7.34 -11.09
CA ALA A 120 -3.75 6.12 -10.39
C ALA A 120 -2.86 6.38 -9.16
N LEU A 121 -1.84 7.25 -9.29
CA LEU A 121 -0.94 7.60 -8.19
C LEU A 121 -1.65 8.36 -7.07
N THR A 122 -2.66 9.19 -7.36
CA THR A 122 -3.46 9.88 -6.33
C THR A 122 -4.34 8.96 -5.48
N LEU A 123 -4.51 7.67 -5.85
CA LEU A 123 -5.25 6.70 -5.04
C LEU A 123 -4.48 6.29 -3.77
N LEU A 124 -3.13 6.30 -3.81
CA LEU A 124 -2.29 5.99 -2.65
C LEU A 124 -2.45 6.99 -1.49
N PRO A 125 -2.34 8.33 -1.68
CA PRO A 125 -2.58 9.27 -0.59
C PRO A 125 -4.04 9.25 -0.11
N LYS A 126 -5.03 9.03 -0.99
CA LYS A 126 -6.43 8.87 -0.57
C LYS A 126 -6.60 7.71 0.42
N LEU A 127 -6.12 6.51 0.07
CA LEU A 127 -6.17 5.34 0.96
C LEU A 127 -5.45 5.59 2.30
N LYS A 128 -4.27 6.23 2.27
CA LYS A 128 -3.53 6.59 3.50
C LYS A 128 -4.31 7.57 4.38
N THR A 129 -5.03 8.52 3.79
CA THR A 129 -5.89 9.44 4.54
C THR A 129 -7.06 8.70 5.19
N CYS A 130 -7.75 7.79 4.47
CA CYS A 130 -8.82 6.97 5.06
C CYS A 130 -8.33 6.18 6.28
N VAL A 131 -7.22 5.44 6.15
CA VAL A 131 -6.55 4.74 7.26
C VAL A 131 -6.29 5.66 8.46
N ARG A 132 -5.72 6.85 8.21
CA ARG A 132 -5.37 7.79 9.29
C ARG A 132 -6.61 8.33 10.01
N THR A 133 -7.67 8.62 9.28
CA THR A 133 -8.94 9.09 9.86
C THR A 133 -9.56 8.04 10.77
N LEU A 134 -9.57 6.77 10.35
CA LEU A 134 -10.08 5.65 11.16
C LEU A 134 -9.27 5.48 12.44
N HIS A 135 -7.94 5.46 12.34
CA HIS A 135 -7.08 5.31 13.52
C HIS A 135 -7.24 6.47 14.52
N ASN A 136 -7.41 7.70 14.03
CA ASN A 136 -7.70 8.86 14.88
C ASN A 136 -9.08 8.75 15.56
N GLN A 137 -10.08 8.15 14.90
CA GLN A 137 -11.41 7.92 15.49
C GLN A 137 -11.35 6.88 16.61
N GLU A 138 -10.62 5.77 16.43
CA GLU A 138 -10.41 4.76 17.48
C GLU A 138 -9.80 5.37 18.74
N LEU A 139 -8.73 6.16 18.60
CA LEU A 139 -8.07 6.85 19.71
C LEU A 139 -9.03 7.82 20.43
N SER A 140 -9.79 8.62 19.68
CA SER A 140 -10.76 9.55 20.26
C SER A 140 -11.89 8.87 21.04
N ILE A 141 -12.28 7.64 20.68
CA ILE A 141 -13.29 6.86 21.39
C ILE A 141 -12.70 6.26 22.68
N LEU A 142 -11.44 5.83 22.66
CA LEU A 142 -10.72 5.35 23.84
C LEU A 142 -10.57 6.46 24.90
N ASP A 143 -10.16 7.67 24.49
CA ASP A 143 -10.04 8.82 25.40
C ASP A 143 -11.39 9.20 26.03
N ALA A 144 -12.47 9.23 25.24
CA ALA A 144 -13.82 9.48 25.75
C ALA A 144 -14.32 8.39 26.72
N SER A 145 -13.93 7.13 26.48
CA SER A 145 -14.29 6.00 27.36
C SER A 145 -13.56 6.05 28.69
N LEU A 146 -12.28 6.45 28.69
CA LEU A 146 -11.49 6.64 29.92
C LEU A 146 -12.03 7.79 30.79
N LEU A 147 -12.47 8.89 30.17
CA LEU A 147 -13.06 10.02 30.89
C LEU A 147 -14.46 9.73 31.48
N ASN A 148 -15.13 8.66 31.04
CA ASN A 148 -16.44 8.27 31.57
C ASN A 148 -16.36 7.26 32.74
N ILE A 149 -15.15 6.83 33.14
CA ILE A 149 -14.91 6.15 34.42
C ILE A 149 -14.70 7.24 35.49
N ARG A 150 -15.73 8.06 35.72
CA ARG A 150 -15.74 8.94 36.88
C ARG A 150 -16.09 8.10 38.10
N VAL A 151 -15.04 7.80 38.87
CA VAL A 151 -15.11 7.16 40.17
C VAL A 151 -15.84 8.09 41.13
N ASP A 152 -17.12 7.78 41.41
CA ASP A 152 -17.76 8.23 42.64
C ASP A 152 -17.14 7.42 43.79
N SER A 153 -16.05 7.94 44.35
CA SER A 153 -15.49 7.50 45.62
C SER A 153 -14.96 8.72 46.34
N ASP A 154 -15.87 9.34 47.09
CA ASP A 154 -15.53 10.20 48.20
C ASP A 154 -14.75 9.37 49.22
N ASP A 155 -13.42 9.46 49.21
CA ASP A 155 -12.57 9.08 50.35
C ASP A 155 -11.57 10.22 50.61
N ASP A 156 -11.98 11.07 51.55
CA ASP A 156 -11.23 12.18 52.11
C ASP A 156 -10.08 11.67 52.98
N LEU A 157 -8.85 11.77 52.50
CA LEU A 157 -7.64 11.60 53.32
C LEU A 157 -6.59 12.66 52.97
N SER A 158 -6.59 13.73 53.75
CA SER A 158 -5.48 14.68 53.84
C SER A 158 -4.20 13.99 54.35
N PHE A 159 -3.13 14.01 53.56
CA PHE A 159 -1.79 13.59 53.97
C PHE A 159 -0.80 14.75 53.85
N ASP A 160 -0.40 15.28 55.00
CA ASP A 160 0.65 16.27 55.19
C ASP A 160 2.01 15.56 55.38
N GLY A 161 3.09 16.09 54.82
CA GLY A 161 4.37 15.38 54.73
C GLY A 161 5.44 16.11 53.92
N SER A 162 6.13 17.02 54.60
CA SER A 162 7.20 17.90 54.12
C SER A 162 8.42 17.23 53.48
N ASP A 163 9.03 17.99 52.57
CA ASP A 163 10.45 18.06 52.16
C ASP A 163 11.49 17.13 52.82
N GLU A 164 12.38 16.56 51.99
CA GLU A 164 13.81 16.52 52.33
C GLU A 164 14.67 16.62 51.05
N GLU A 165 15.61 17.57 51.04
CA GLU A 165 16.61 17.73 49.98
C GLU A 165 17.73 16.69 50.13
N ASN A 166 18.32 16.22 49.02
CA ASN A 166 19.62 15.53 49.10
C ASN A 166 20.49 15.80 47.86
N GLU A 167 21.62 16.46 48.09
CA GLU A 167 22.68 16.65 47.09
C GLU A 167 23.60 15.42 46.97
N GLY A 168 24.22 15.22 45.80
CA GLY A 168 25.21 14.15 45.60
C GLY A 168 25.35 13.72 44.13
N ALA A 169 26.03 14.45 43.25
CA ALA A 169 27.50 14.60 43.14
C ALA A 169 28.24 13.45 42.40
N VAL A 170 28.77 13.81 41.22
CA VAL A 170 30.01 13.28 40.58
C VAL A 170 30.01 11.85 40.00
N GLY A 171 30.32 11.74 38.69
CA GLY A 171 30.57 10.46 38.03
C GLY A 171 30.98 10.55 36.54
N ASN A 172 32.21 11.01 36.25
CA ASN A 172 32.81 10.96 34.91
C ASN A 172 32.93 9.53 34.36
N SER A 173 32.79 9.34 33.03
CA SER A 173 33.79 8.63 32.18
C SER A 173 33.30 8.40 30.72
N THR A 174 33.83 9.16 29.76
CA THR A 174 34.13 8.66 28.40
C THR A 174 35.63 8.33 28.36
N PRO A 175 36.11 7.28 27.66
CA PRO A 175 36.17 7.24 26.19
C PRO A 175 36.01 5.79 25.63
N LYS A 176 36.47 5.31 24.46
CA LYS A 176 37.19 5.79 23.23
C LYS A 176 36.74 4.85 22.06
N PRO A 177 36.87 5.20 20.77
CA PRO A 177 36.44 4.33 19.67
C PRO A 177 37.51 3.30 19.26
N ALA A 178 37.10 2.22 18.61
CA ALA A 178 37.99 1.25 17.98
C ALA A 178 38.12 1.51 16.47
N GLY A 179 39.35 1.49 15.95
CA GLY A 179 39.64 1.59 14.50
C GLY A 179 39.28 0.31 13.75
N VAL A 180 38.93 0.40 12.47
CA VAL A 180 39.87 0.29 11.33
C VAL A 180 40.56 -1.07 11.24
N THR A 181 40.24 -1.86 10.21
CA THR A 181 41.27 -2.46 9.33
C THR A 181 40.70 -3.01 8.02
N LYS A 182 41.27 -2.48 6.91
CA LYS A 182 41.40 -3.06 5.56
C LYS A 182 40.13 -3.39 4.77
#